data_AF-A0A2H0P6A0-F1
#
_entry.id   AF-A0A2H0P6A0-F1
#
_cell.length_a   1.000
_cell.length_b   1.000
_cell.length_c   1.000
_cell.angle_alpha   90.00
_cell.angle_beta   90.00
_cell.angle_gamma   90.00
#
_symmetry.space_group_name_H-M   'P 1'
#
loop_
_entity.id
_entity.type
_entity.pdbx_description
1 polymer ?
#
loop_
_entity_poly.entity_id
_entity_poly.type
_entity_poly.pdbx_seq_one_letter_code
_entity_poly.pdbx_strand_id
1 'polypeptide(L)'
;MEQLDRRHLPHMTGVYIMRDAGAEILYIGKALDLAKRVSQYFNPNKEDLKNQSLAPLIRRIDYILCESEREALLLERRLINEHQPFFNVMWKDGKTYPYLKISLGEDFPRIYTTRKKTKDGGAYFGPFPKVTPIRALLRYLWKQRLFPLRPCRWDFSESKPLNKRKINSCLYYHTKECPAPCAGKIDKAGYRDITERAVLFFKGRYDDLRREFERDMKAASKTMDYERAAQLRDNIQALSQMGERVRVRAVEADQVGGHTARTQM
;
A
#
# COMPACT_ATOMS: atom_id res chain seq x y z
N MET A 1 -5.21 -5.43 -13.42
CA MET A 1 -4.16 -6.41 -13.70
C MET A 1 -3.15 -5.81 -14.65
N GLU A 2 -2.52 -4.71 -14.25
CA GLU A 2 -1.38 -4.17 -15.01
C GLU A 2 -0.08 -4.81 -14.52
N GLN A 3 0.08 -6.00 -15.08
CA GLN A 3 1.29 -6.71 -15.51
C GLN A 3 2.60 -6.29 -14.83
N LEU A 4 2.98 -7.06 -13.80
CA LEU A 4 4.33 -7.62 -13.77
C LEU A 4 4.65 -8.06 -15.20
N ASP A 5 5.74 -7.59 -15.80
CA ASP A 5 6.17 -8.09 -17.09
C ASP A 5 6.71 -9.51 -16.91
N ARG A 6 5.77 -10.46 -16.85
CA ARG A 6 5.97 -11.88 -16.57
C ARG A 6 6.89 -12.55 -17.58
N ARG A 7 7.12 -11.94 -18.74
CA ARG A 7 7.95 -12.49 -19.82
C ARG A 7 9.43 -12.55 -19.45
N HIS A 8 9.86 -11.80 -18.44
CA HIS A 8 11.28 -11.65 -18.09
C HIS A 8 11.74 -12.48 -16.88
N LEU A 9 10.86 -13.26 -16.24
CA LEU A 9 11.25 -14.20 -15.18
C LEU A 9 11.37 -15.62 -15.73
N PRO A 10 12.50 -16.31 -15.51
CA PRO A 10 12.69 -17.67 -15.99
C PRO A 10 11.91 -18.69 -15.15
N HIS A 11 11.50 -19.80 -15.79
CA HIS A 11 10.98 -21.00 -15.12
C HIS A 11 12.14 -21.86 -14.59
N MET A 12 12.96 -21.28 -13.72
CA MET A 12 14.16 -21.90 -13.19
C MET A 12 14.25 -21.74 -11.67
N THR A 13 15.08 -22.57 -11.05
CA THR A 13 15.41 -22.47 -9.63
C THR A 13 16.31 -21.26 -9.38
N GLY A 14 16.09 -20.57 -8.27
CA GLY A 14 16.91 -19.41 -7.91
C GLY A 14 16.39 -18.63 -6.71
N VAL A 15 17.02 -17.47 -6.51
CA VAL A 15 16.68 -16.50 -5.47
C VAL A 15 16.13 -15.24 -6.11
N TYR A 16 15.01 -14.71 -5.61
CA TYR A 16 14.45 -13.42 -6.02
C TYR A 16 14.62 -12.39 -4.90
N ILE A 17 14.82 -11.14 -5.30
CA ILE A 17 15.10 -9.99 -4.43
C ILE A 17 14.12 -8.89 -4.81
N MET A 18 13.22 -8.52 -3.90
CA MET A 18 12.20 -7.51 -4.10
C MET A 18 12.66 -6.18 -3.51
N ARG A 19 12.56 -5.11 -4.31
CA ARG A 19 13.01 -3.76 -3.95
C ARG A 19 11.93 -2.72 -4.15
N ASP A 20 12.02 -1.65 -3.37
CA ASP A 20 11.16 -0.47 -3.49
C ASP A 20 11.66 0.54 -4.54
N ALA A 21 11.03 1.71 -4.59
CA ALA A 21 11.40 2.81 -5.50
C ALA A 21 12.79 3.39 -5.20
N GLY A 22 13.25 3.31 -3.95
CA GLY A 22 14.57 3.77 -3.51
C GLY A 22 15.67 2.72 -3.68
N ALA A 23 15.37 1.59 -4.33
CA ALA A 23 16.25 0.43 -4.48
C ALA A 23 16.60 -0.30 -3.17
N GLU A 24 15.89 -0.03 -2.07
CA GLU A 24 16.04 -0.74 -0.79
C GLU A 24 15.55 -2.19 -0.92
N ILE A 25 16.28 -3.15 -0.35
CA ILE A 25 15.89 -4.56 -0.37
C ILE A 25 14.78 -4.80 0.66
N LEU A 26 13.57 -5.04 0.17
CA LEU A 26 12.40 -5.32 0.99
C LEU A 26 12.38 -6.78 1.44
N TYR A 27 12.57 -7.71 0.51
CA TYR A 27 12.42 -9.14 0.75
C TYR A 27 13.31 -9.97 -0.19
N ILE A 28 13.81 -11.09 0.32
CA ILE A 28 14.59 -12.10 -0.41
C ILE A 28 13.92 -13.45 -0.17
N GLY A 29 13.77 -14.24 -1.23
CA GLY A 29 13.29 -15.61 -1.08
C GLY A 29 13.78 -16.54 -2.18
N LYS A 30 13.77 -17.84 -1.92
CA LYS A 30 14.06 -18.88 -2.93
C LYS A 30 12.81 -19.39 -3.64
N ALA A 31 12.99 -19.94 -4.84
CA ALA A 31 11.96 -20.67 -5.58
C ALA A 31 12.58 -21.79 -6.42
N LEU A 32 11.85 -22.91 -6.57
CA LEU A 32 12.14 -23.91 -7.62
C LEU A 32 11.78 -23.41 -9.02
N ASP A 33 10.80 -22.50 -9.08
CA ASP A 33 10.31 -21.86 -10.30
C ASP A 33 10.05 -20.38 -9.98
N LEU A 34 11.00 -19.51 -10.36
CA LEU A 34 10.95 -18.07 -10.09
C LEU A 34 9.70 -17.42 -10.68
N ALA A 35 9.37 -17.71 -11.94
CA ALA A 35 8.20 -17.14 -12.63
C ALA A 35 6.89 -17.48 -11.91
N LYS A 36 6.69 -18.75 -11.52
CA LYS A 36 5.50 -19.17 -10.77
C LYS A 36 5.47 -18.55 -9.38
N ARG A 37 6.59 -18.55 -8.65
CA ARG A 37 6.63 -18.06 -7.26
C ARG A 37 6.37 -16.56 -7.19
N VAL A 38 7.05 -15.76 -8.01
CA VAL A 38 6.87 -14.30 -8.02
C VAL A 38 5.45 -13.94 -8.46
N SER A 39 4.88 -14.66 -9.42
CA SER A 39 3.49 -14.44 -9.87
C SER A 39 2.44 -14.61 -8.77
N GLN A 40 2.72 -15.37 -7.70
CA GLN A 40 1.80 -15.54 -6.58
C GLN A 40 1.61 -14.25 -5.77
N TYR A 41 2.61 -13.37 -5.72
CA TYR A 41 2.53 -12.11 -4.98
C TYR A 41 1.55 -11.12 -5.60
N PHE A 42 1.35 -11.23 -6.91
CA PHE A 42 0.50 -10.32 -7.69
C PHE A 42 -0.86 -10.96 -8.04
N ASN A 43 -1.19 -12.12 -7.46
CA ASN A 43 -2.50 -12.74 -7.66
C ASN A 43 -3.50 -12.19 -6.64
N PRO A 44 -4.50 -11.39 -7.08
CA PRO A 44 -5.47 -10.75 -6.17
C PRO A 44 -6.42 -11.76 -5.51
N ASN A 45 -6.52 -12.99 -6.03
CA ASN A 45 -7.44 -14.02 -5.53
C ASN A 45 -6.85 -14.86 -4.38
N LYS A 46 -5.59 -14.63 -3.98
CA LYS A 46 -4.99 -15.29 -2.81
C LYS A 46 -5.04 -14.37 -1.59
N GLU A 47 -5.71 -14.83 -0.53
CA GLU A 47 -5.75 -14.17 0.79
C GLU A 47 -4.45 -14.39 1.58
N ASP A 48 -3.29 -14.12 0.97
CA ASP A 48 -2.01 -14.15 1.68
C ASP A 48 -1.66 -12.73 2.15
N LEU A 49 -1.87 -12.46 3.44
CA LEU A 49 -1.57 -11.19 4.11
C LEU A 49 -0.11 -10.74 3.89
N LYS A 50 0.80 -11.70 3.76
CA LYS A 50 2.22 -11.47 3.44
C LYS A 50 2.37 -10.78 2.09
N ASN A 51 1.67 -11.30 1.10
CA ASN A 51 1.79 -10.86 -0.28
C ASN A 51 1.05 -9.53 -0.49
N GLN A 52 -0.11 -9.35 0.16
CA GLN A 52 -0.89 -8.12 0.09
C GLN A 52 -0.17 -6.90 0.68
N SER A 53 0.68 -7.10 1.70
CA SER A 53 1.46 -6.02 2.32
C SER A 53 2.74 -5.68 1.56
N LEU A 54 3.36 -6.67 0.92
CA LEU A 54 4.62 -6.50 0.19
C LEU A 54 4.39 -6.02 -1.26
N ALA A 55 3.45 -6.63 -1.99
CA ALA A 55 3.28 -6.42 -3.43
C ALA A 55 3.11 -4.93 -3.83
N PRO A 56 2.35 -4.09 -3.11
CA PRO A 56 2.19 -2.68 -3.46
C PRO A 56 3.49 -1.85 -3.36
N LEU A 57 4.46 -2.31 -2.58
CA LEU A 57 5.73 -1.61 -2.35
C LEU A 57 6.80 -1.96 -3.38
N ILE A 58 6.62 -3.05 -4.12
CA ILE A 58 7.61 -3.54 -5.08
C ILE A 58 7.65 -2.61 -6.30
N ARG A 59 8.86 -2.20 -6.67
CA ARG A 59 9.16 -1.46 -7.90
C ARG A 59 10.20 -2.15 -8.77
N ARG A 60 11.02 -3.02 -8.16
CA ARG A 60 12.02 -3.82 -8.88
C ARG A 60 12.13 -5.22 -8.27
N ILE A 61 12.32 -6.20 -9.14
CA ILE A 61 12.61 -7.59 -8.77
C ILE A 61 13.91 -7.97 -9.45
N ASP A 62 14.93 -8.22 -8.66
CA ASP A 62 16.14 -8.88 -9.13
C ASP A 62 16.02 -10.39 -8.93
N TYR A 63 16.73 -11.19 -9.71
CA TYR A 63 16.87 -12.62 -9.48
C TYR A 63 18.27 -13.12 -9.78
N ILE A 64 18.64 -14.21 -9.11
CA ILE A 64 19.87 -14.96 -9.31
C ILE A 64 19.48 -16.40 -9.58
N LEU A 65 19.97 -16.96 -10.69
CA LEU A 65 19.75 -18.37 -11.04
C LEU A 65 20.62 -19.27 -10.18
N CYS A 66 20.11 -20.45 -9.85
CA CYS A 66 20.86 -21.48 -9.15
C CYS A 66 20.71 -22.82 -9.89
N GLU A 67 21.76 -23.62 -9.88
CA GLU A 67 21.81 -24.95 -10.48
C GLU A 67 21.01 -25.98 -9.69
N SER A 68 20.79 -25.73 -8.39
CA SER A 68 20.02 -26.62 -7.52
C SER A 68 19.21 -25.90 -6.44
N GLU A 69 18.22 -26.60 -5.88
CA GLU A 69 17.46 -26.09 -4.72
C GLU A 69 18.37 -25.84 -3.51
N ARG A 70 19.36 -26.73 -3.31
CA ARG A 70 20.30 -26.62 -2.20
C ARG A 70 21.15 -25.36 -2.31
N GLU A 71 21.62 -25.05 -3.51
CA GLU A 71 22.35 -23.82 -3.78
C GLU A 71 21.46 -22.58 -3.53
N ALA A 72 20.24 -22.58 -4.07
CA ALA A 72 19.29 -21.48 -3.84
C ALA A 72 19.00 -21.26 -2.35
N LEU A 73 18.90 -22.34 -1.56
CA LEU A 73 18.74 -22.26 -0.11
C LEU A 73 19.96 -21.63 0.59
N LEU A 74 21.18 -22.03 0.21
CA LEU A 74 22.40 -21.49 0.80
C LEU A 74 22.60 -20.01 0.44
N LEU A 75 22.34 -19.65 -0.82
CA LEU A 75 22.43 -18.29 -1.32
C LEU A 75 21.38 -17.39 -0.66
N GLU A 76 20.12 -17.82 -0.58
CA GLU A 76 19.05 -17.09 0.11
C GLU A 76 19.44 -16.80 1.56
N ARG A 77 19.89 -17.81 2.30
CA ARG A 77 20.31 -17.65 3.70
C ARG A 77 21.46 -16.66 3.83
N ARG A 78 22.45 -16.72 2.94
CA ARG A 78 23.58 -15.78 2.92
C ARG A 78 23.08 -14.35 2.72
N LEU A 79 22.28 -14.11 1.69
CA LEU A 79 21.78 -12.77 1.34
C LEU A 79 20.83 -12.21 2.41
N ILE A 80 19.97 -13.05 3.02
CA ILE A 80 19.15 -12.64 4.16
C ILE A 80 20.02 -12.25 5.34
N ASN A 81 21.07 -13.03 5.64
CA ASN A 81 21.96 -12.75 6.76
C ASN A 81 22.77 -11.46 6.56
N GLU A 82 23.23 -11.21 5.34
CA GLU A 82 24.03 -10.04 4.97
C GLU A 82 23.21 -8.76 4.93
N HIS A 83 22.06 -8.77 4.25
CA HIS A 83 21.27 -7.55 4.03
C HIS A 83 20.21 -7.31 5.09
N GLN A 84 19.88 -8.31 5.90
CA GLN A 84 18.77 -8.29 6.86
C GLN A 84 17.50 -7.63 6.27
N PRO A 85 16.99 -8.12 5.12
CA PRO A 85 15.86 -7.48 4.45
C PRO A 85 14.68 -7.32 5.38
N PHE A 86 14.04 -6.17 5.29
CA PHE A 86 13.10 -5.74 6.30
C PHE A 86 11.94 -6.72 6.50
N PHE A 87 11.39 -7.28 5.41
CA PHE A 87 10.31 -8.26 5.49
C PHE A 87 10.80 -9.67 5.88
N ASN A 88 12.05 -10.05 5.58
CA ASN A 88 12.60 -11.33 6.05
C ASN A 88 12.79 -11.35 7.57
N VAL A 89 13.31 -10.25 8.14
CA VAL A 89 13.39 -10.07 9.59
C VAL A 89 11.99 -9.96 10.19
N MET A 90 11.07 -9.23 9.53
CA MET A 90 9.68 -9.10 9.96
C MET A 90 9.00 -10.47 10.14
N TRP A 91 9.21 -11.39 9.20
CA TRP A 91 8.53 -12.68 9.18
C TRP A 91 9.27 -13.80 9.93
N LYS A 92 10.39 -13.49 10.60
CA LYS A 92 11.16 -14.43 11.42
C LYS A 92 10.74 -14.41 12.89
N ASP A 93 10.33 -13.25 13.41
CA ASP A 93 9.93 -13.07 14.81
C ASP A 93 8.40 -12.93 14.93
N GLY A 94 7.80 -13.60 15.92
CA GLY A 94 6.38 -13.47 16.30
C GLY A 94 5.98 -12.10 16.87
N LYS A 95 6.63 -11.01 16.43
CA LYS A 95 6.37 -9.63 16.87
C LYS A 95 5.01 -9.16 16.34
N THR A 96 4.26 -8.42 17.17
CA THR A 96 2.96 -7.86 16.79
C THR A 96 3.14 -6.60 15.94
N TYR A 97 3.08 -6.76 14.61
CA TYR A 97 3.23 -5.66 13.66
C TYR A 97 1.96 -4.81 13.53
N PRO A 98 2.10 -3.49 13.28
CA PRO A 98 0.97 -2.60 13.09
C PRO A 98 0.24 -2.89 11.77
N TYR A 99 -1.06 -3.04 11.85
CA TYR A 99 -2.01 -2.97 10.74
C TYR A 99 -2.41 -1.53 10.50
N LEU A 100 -2.75 -1.20 9.25
CA LEU A 100 -3.57 -0.04 8.94
C LEU A 100 -5.03 -0.46 9.06
N LYS A 101 -5.80 0.21 9.91
CA LYS A 101 -7.21 -0.05 10.13
C LYS A 101 -8.05 1.07 9.56
N ILE A 102 -9.13 0.70 8.88
CA ILE A 102 -10.27 1.57 8.55
C ILE A 102 -11.47 1.16 9.40
N SER A 103 -12.01 2.08 10.22
CA SER A 103 -13.13 1.80 11.12
C SER A 103 -14.50 1.91 10.42
N LEU A 104 -14.90 0.87 9.69
CA LEU A 104 -16.12 0.86 8.87
C LEU A 104 -17.44 0.98 9.66
N GLY A 105 -17.43 0.68 10.95
CA GLY A 105 -18.60 0.79 11.84
C GLY A 105 -18.96 2.21 12.28
N GLU A 106 -18.12 3.21 11.96
CA GLU A 106 -18.42 4.61 12.26
C GLU A 106 -19.13 5.29 11.08
N ASP A 107 -19.97 6.29 11.35
CA ASP A 107 -20.57 7.16 10.31
C ASP A 107 -19.49 7.82 9.45
N PHE A 108 -18.38 8.21 10.08
CA PHE A 108 -17.21 8.78 9.43
C PHE A 108 -15.98 7.92 9.73
N PRO A 109 -15.74 6.84 8.97
CA PRO A 109 -14.61 5.94 9.16
C PRO A 109 -13.26 6.65 9.27
N ARG A 110 -12.44 6.17 10.21
CA ARG A 110 -11.09 6.67 10.47
C ARG A 110 -10.07 5.76 9.81
N ILE A 111 -8.93 6.32 9.43
CA ILE A 111 -7.76 5.55 8.99
C ILE A 111 -6.61 5.73 10.00
N TYR A 112 -6.14 4.64 10.60
CA TYR A 112 -5.08 4.69 11.62
C TYR A 112 -4.34 3.37 11.79
N THR A 113 -3.14 3.42 12.34
CA THR A 113 -2.35 2.22 12.61
C THR A 113 -2.68 1.60 13.97
N THR A 114 -2.82 0.27 14.05
CA THR A 114 -3.06 -0.50 15.29
C THR A 114 -2.28 -1.81 15.28
N ARG A 115 -1.76 -2.27 16.43
CA ARG A 115 -1.15 -3.60 16.56
C ARG A 115 -2.17 -4.69 16.91
N LYS A 116 -3.39 -4.32 17.30
CA LYS A 116 -4.45 -5.26 17.67
C LYS A 116 -5.41 -5.44 16.49
N LYS A 117 -5.56 -6.68 16.03
CA LYS A 117 -6.63 -7.09 15.11
C LYS A 117 -7.80 -7.59 15.93
N THR A 118 -8.94 -6.93 15.84
CA THR A 118 -10.17 -7.23 16.59
C THR A 118 -11.29 -7.55 15.59
N LYS A 119 -12.22 -8.45 15.95
CA LYS A 119 -13.40 -8.74 15.13
C LYS A 119 -14.47 -7.66 15.35
N ASP A 120 -14.15 -6.43 15.01
CA ASP A 120 -15.01 -5.25 15.24
C ASP A 120 -15.64 -4.68 13.96
N GLY A 121 -15.62 -5.46 12.87
CA GLY A 121 -16.12 -5.03 11.57
C GLY A 121 -15.24 -4.01 10.83
N GLY A 122 -14.08 -3.62 11.39
CA GLY A 122 -13.11 -2.79 10.70
C GLY A 122 -12.39 -3.53 9.56
N ALA A 123 -11.95 -2.78 8.55
CA ALA A 123 -11.04 -3.31 7.54
C ALA A 123 -9.59 -3.17 8.02
N TYR A 124 -8.82 -4.24 7.94
CA TYR A 124 -7.42 -4.29 8.37
C TYR A 124 -6.53 -4.64 7.18
N PHE A 125 -5.53 -3.80 6.95
CA PHE A 125 -4.52 -3.96 5.90
C PHE A 125 -3.15 -4.11 6.55
N GLY A 126 -2.28 -4.91 5.95
CA GLY A 126 -1.01 -5.31 6.55
C GLY A 126 -1.05 -6.76 7.08
N PRO A 127 -0.14 -7.14 7.99
CA PRO A 127 0.71 -6.30 8.84
C PRO A 127 1.76 -5.50 8.06
N PHE A 128 2.02 -4.26 8.51
CA PHE A 128 3.07 -3.43 7.95
C PHE A 128 4.31 -3.43 8.84
N PRO A 129 5.52 -3.53 8.26
CA PRO A 129 6.69 -3.76 9.07
C PRO A 129 7.19 -2.48 9.78
N LYS A 130 7.09 -1.31 9.14
CA LYS A 130 7.42 0.02 9.72
C LYS A 130 6.17 0.90 9.61
N VAL A 131 5.91 1.70 10.64
CA VAL A 131 4.82 2.71 10.61
C VAL A 131 5.18 3.90 9.70
N THR A 132 6.47 4.19 9.54
CA THR A 132 6.95 5.39 8.84
C THR A 132 6.54 5.44 7.36
N PRO A 133 6.73 4.39 6.55
CA PRO A 133 6.26 4.37 5.15
C PRO A 133 4.75 4.51 5.03
N ILE A 134 3.98 3.88 5.93
CA ILE A 134 2.50 4.01 5.96
C ILE A 134 2.12 5.47 6.21
N ARG A 135 2.75 6.13 7.19
CA ARG A 135 2.48 7.55 7.47
C ARG A 135 2.84 8.43 6.29
N ALA A 136 3.94 8.12 5.58
CA ALA A 136 4.32 8.85 4.36
C ALA A 136 3.29 8.65 3.25
N LEU A 137 2.83 7.41 3.03
CA LEU A 137 1.77 7.08 2.08
C LEU A 137 0.47 7.80 2.42
N LEU A 138 -0.01 7.72 3.66
CA LEU A 138 -1.23 8.41 4.09
C LEU A 138 -1.14 9.92 3.87
N ARG A 139 -0.01 10.54 4.23
CA ARG A 139 0.22 11.97 3.96
C ARG A 139 0.19 12.29 2.47
N TYR A 140 0.81 11.45 1.63
CA TYR A 140 0.74 11.61 0.18
C TYR A 140 -0.71 11.52 -0.31
N LEU A 141 -1.44 10.48 0.10
CA LEU A 141 -2.84 10.27 -0.29
C LEU A 141 -3.76 11.43 0.14
N TRP A 142 -3.52 12.01 1.32
CA TRP A 142 -4.23 13.19 1.80
C TRP A 142 -3.90 14.44 1.00
N LYS A 143 -2.61 14.69 0.72
CA LYS A 143 -2.16 15.83 -0.09
C LYS A 143 -2.71 15.78 -1.52
N GLN A 144 -2.75 14.59 -2.12
CA GLN A 144 -3.32 14.38 -3.45
C GLN A 144 -4.86 14.31 -3.44
N ARG A 145 -5.50 14.40 -2.25
CA ARG A 145 -6.97 14.27 -2.09
C ARG A 145 -7.54 13.00 -2.70
N LEU A 146 -6.73 11.94 -2.77
CA LEU A 146 -7.16 10.63 -3.27
C LEU A 146 -8.18 10.00 -2.32
N PHE A 147 -7.78 9.85 -1.04
CA PHE A 147 -8.63 9.30 0.02
C PHE A 147 -8.42 10.08 1.33
N PRO A 148 -9.02 11.28 1.48
CA PRO A 148 -8.83 12.13 2.65
C PRO A 148 -9.60 11.63 3.88
N LEU A 149 -9.40 10.37 4.26
CA LEU A 149 -9.98 9.80 5.47
C LEU A 149 -9.35 10.40 6.71
N ARG A 150 -10.18 10.76 7.69
CA ARG A 150 -9.75 11.39 8.93
C ARG A 150 -8.81 10.47 9.74
N PRO A 151 -7.71 11.02 10.29
CA PRO A 151 -6.87 10.31 11.26
C PRO A 151 -7.27 10.55 12.72
N CYS A 152 -8.17 11.50 12.98
CA CYS A 152 -8.47 11.96 14.33
C CYS A 152 -9.25 10.92 15.15
N ARG A 153 -8.92 10.81 16.45
CA ARG A 153 -9.50 9.83 17.38
C ARG A 153 -10.83 10.27 18.02
N TRP A 154 -11.39 11.39 17.59
CA TRP A 154 -12.59 11.96 18.21
C TRP A 154 -13.83 11.14 17.92
N ASP A 155 -14.65 10.83 18.91
CA ASP A 155 -15.92 10.15 18.68
C ASP A 155 -17.02 11.17 18.34
N PHE A 156 -17.58 11.10 17.13
CA PHE A 156 -18.68 11.93 16.65
C PHE A 156 -19.43 11.25 15.50
N SER A 157 -20.68 11.62 15.32
CA SER A 157 -21.61 11.15 14.27
C SER A 157 -22.47 12.33 13.78
N GLU A 158 -23.32 12.12 12.78
CA GLU A 158 -24.28 13.16 12.36
C GLU A 158 -25.23 13.56 13.50
N SER A 159 -25.65 12.58 14.31
CA SER A 159 -26.49 12.78 15.50
C SER A 159 -25.73 13.27 16.75
N LYS A 160 -24.39 13.18 16.75
CA LYS A 160 -23.52 13.55 17.87
C LYS A 160 -22.39 14.45 17.37
N PRO A 161 -22.65 15.77 17.20
CA PRO A 161 -21.66 16.69 16.65
C PRO A 161 -20.48 16.90 17.59
N LEU A 162 -19.30 17.14 17.01
CA LEU A 162 -18.09 17.44 17.76
C LEU A 162 -18.09 18.90 18.24
N ASN A 163 -17.50 19.18 19.40
CA ASN A 163 -17.37 20.53 19.92
C ASN A 163 -16.60 21.46 18.95
N LYS A 164 -17.16 22.66 18.67
CA LYS A 164 -16.61 23.68 17.77
C LYS A 164 -15.15 24.05 18.07
N ARG A 165 -14.74 24.11 19.33
CA ARG A 165 -13.36 24.42 19.72
C ARG A 165 -12.37 23.37 19.19
N LYS A 166 -12.75 22.09 19.22
CA LYS A 166 -11.92 20.98 18.71
C LYS A 166 -11.85 20.97 17.17
N ILE A 167 -12.92 21.42 16.52
CA ILE A 167 -12.96 21.56 15.06
C ILE A 167 -12.04 22.71 14.64
N ASN A 168 -12.15 23.86 15.30
CA ASN A 168 -11.38 25.06 14.99
C ASN A 168 -9.88 24.92 15.29
N SER A 169 -9.47 23.99 16.16
CA SER A 169 -8.06 23.69 16.41
C SER A 169 -7.48 22.60 15.51
N CYS A 170 -8.27 22.03 14.59
CA CYS A 170 -7.85 20.90 13.76
C CYS A 170 -6.98 21.34 12.59
N LEU A 171 -5.70 20.96 12.60
CA LEU A 171 -4.77 21.26 11.50
C LEU A 171 -5.26 20.69 10.17
N TYR A 172 -5.70 19.42 10.13
CA TYR A 172 -6.15 18.76 8.89
C TYR A 172 -7.36 19.43 8.23
N TYR A 173 -8.19 20.12 9.03
CA TYR A 173 -9.30 20.91 8.50
C TYR A 173 -8.75 22.15 7.79
N HIS A 174 -7.86 22.89 8.44
CA HIS A 174 -7.27 24.12 7.91
C HIS A 174 -6.33 23.87 6.72
N THR A 175 -5.62 22.74 6.70
CA THR A 175 -4.76 22.32 5.57
C THR A 175 -5.55 21.65 4.44
N LYS A 176 -6.87 21.46 4.59
CA LYS A 176 -7.74 20.76 3.63
C LYS A 176 -7.31 19.32 3.32
N GLU A 177 -6.59 18.68 4.24
CA GLU A 177 -6.18 17.27 4.16
C GLU A 177 -7.29 16.31 4.64
N CYS A 178 -8.32 16.84 5.29
CA CYS A 178 -9.53 16.13 5.71
C CYS A 178 -10.76 16.91 5.20
N PRO A 179 -11.81 16.23 4.67
CA PRO A 179 -13.02 16.89 4.20
C PRO A 179 -13.90 17.41 5.34
N ALA A 180 -13.42 17.31 6.58
CA ALA A 180 -14.03 17.85 7.80
C ALA A 180 -15.51 17.46 7.98
N PRO A 181 -15.84 16.15 8.05
CA PRO A 181 -17.18 15.71 8.40
C PRO A 181 -17.63 16.22 9.79
N CYS A 182 -16.68 16.41 10.72
CA CYS A 182 -16.96 17.01 12.03
C CYS A 182 -17.50 18.45 11.94
N ALA A 183 -17.22 19.17 10.86
CA ALA A 183 -17.71 20.51 10.60
C ALA A 183 -18.96 20.53 9.69
N GLY A 184 -19.52 19.36 9.36
CA GLY A 184 -20.69 19.24 8.46
C GLY A 184 -20.39 19.60 7.01
N LYS A 185 -19.12 19.54 6.58
CA LYS A 185 -18.70 19.90 5.21
C LYS A 185 -18.91 18.78 4.17
N ILE A 186 -19.20 17.57 4.65
CA ILE A 186 -19.51 16.39 3.86
C ILE A 186 -20.50 15.55 4.67
N ASP A 187 -21.46 14.95 3.99
CA ASP A 187 -22.45 14.05 4.59
C ASP A 187 -21.90 12.63 4.74
N LYS A 188 -22.64 11.78 5.46
CA LYS A 188 -22.29 10.38 5.66
C LYS A 188 -22.16 9.61 4.34
N ALA A 189 -23.05 9.85 3.38
CA ALA A 189 -23.04 9.16 2.09
C ALA A 189 -21.78 9.48 1.29
N GLY A 190 -21.48 10.76 1.06
CA GLY A 190 -20.29 11.16 0.33
C GLY A 190 -18.99 10.75 1.02
N TYR A 191 -18.97 10.74 2.37
CA TYR A 191 -17.80 10.24 3.11
C TYR A 191 -17.65 8.71 3.02
N ARG A 192 -18.75 7.97 2.90
CA ARG A 192 -18.73 6.52 2.68
C ARG A 192 -18.11 6.17 1.33
N ASP A 193 -18.43 6.89 0.27
CA ASP A 193 -17.82 6.68 -1.06
C ASP A 193 -16.28 6.81 -1.01
N ILE A 194 -15.78 7.83 -0.31
CA ILE A 194 -14.33 7.99 -0.08
C ILE A 194 -13.75 6.78 0.66
N THR A 195 -14.49 6.26 1.63
CA THR A 195 -14.08 5.09 2.42
C THR A 195 -14.00 3.83 1.55
N GLU A 196 -14.99 3.59 0.71
CA GLU A 196 -15.04 2.41 -0.17
C GLU A 196 -13.89 2.42 -1.18
N ARG A 197 -13.61 3.58 -1.77
CA ARG A 197 -12.45 3.78 -2.65
C ARG A 197 -11.12 3.53 -1.95
N ALA A 198 -10.97 4.00 -0.71
CA ALA A 198 -9.79 3.73 0.10
C ALA A 198 -9.63 2.22 0.35
N VAL A 199 -10.73 1.52 0.66
CA VAL A 199 -10.73 0.06 0.85
C VAL A 199 -10.32 -0.65 -0.44
N LEU A 200 -10.85 -0.25 -1.61
CA LEU A 200 -10.46 -0.81 -2.90
C LEU A 200 -8.96 -0.60 -3.18
N PHE A 201 -8.45 0.60 -2.91
CA PHE A 201 -7.03 0.93 -3.04
C PHE A 201 -6.15 0.02 -2.18
N PHE A 202 -6.45 -0.12 -0.89
CA PHE A 202 -5.65 -0.96 0.01
C PHE A 202 -5.87 -2.47 -0.22
N LYS A 203 -6.94 -2.89 -0.90
CA LYS A 203 -7.12 -4.26 -1.41
C LYS A 203 -6.38 -4.53 -2.73
N GLY A 204 -5.72 -3.52 -3.32
CA GLY A 204 -5.02 -3.66 -4.60
C GLY A 204 -5.94 -3.73 -5.82
N ARG A 205 -7.20 -3.32 -5.69
CA ARG A 205 -8.21 -3.32 -6.77
C ARG A 205 -8.10 -2.05 -7.64
N TYR A 206 -6.90 -1.76 -8.13
CA TYR A 206 -6.58 -0.49 -8.80
C TYR A 206 -7.33 -0.30 -10.13
N ASP A 207 -7.55 -1.37 -10.90
CA ASP A 207 -8.32 -1.29 -12.15
C ASP A 207 -9.76 -0.86 -11.92
N ASP A 208 -10.39 -1.38 -10.86
CA ASP A 208 -11.78 -1.05 -10.54
C ASP A 208 -11.89 0.42 -10.15
N LEU A 209 -10.97 0.85 -9.30
CA LEU A 209 -10.87 2.23 -8.85
C LEU A 209 -10.56 3.19 -10.01
N ARG A 210 -9.68 2.79 -10.95
CA ARG A 210 -9.40 3.56 -12.16
C ARG A 210 -10.63 3.69 -13.05
N ARG A 211 -11.36 2.58 -13.29
CA ARG A 211 -12.62 2.60 -14.06
C ARG A 211 -13.68 3.47 -13.39
N GLU A 212 -13.74 3.47 -12.07
CA GLU A 212 -14.63 4.32 -11.30
C GLU A 212 -14.27 5.80 -11.48
N PHE A 213 -12.99 6.17 -11.30
CA PHE A 213 -12.54 7.55 -11.51
C PHE A 213 -12.73 8.03 -12.95
N GLU A 214 -12.48 7.18 -13.95
CA GLU A 214 -12.72 7.53 -15.36
C GLU A 214 -14.20 7.79 -15.65
N ARG A 215 -15.10 7.01 -15.04
CA ARG A 215 -16.55 7.19 -15.16
C ARG A 215 -16.98 8.51 -14.52
N ASP A 216 -16.53 8.76 -13.30
CA ASP A 216 -16.85 9.97 -12.54
C ASP A 216 -16.29 11.22 -13.21
N MET A 217 -15.08 11.14 -13.77
CA MET A 217 -14.45 12.25 -14.49
C MET A 217 -15.26 12.62 -15.73
N LYS A 218 -15.71 11.62 -16.50
CA LYS A 218 -16.59 11.83 -17.66
C LYS A 218 -17.93 12.41 -17.23
N ALA A 219 -18.50 11.96 -16.12
CA ALA A 219 -19.75 12.50 -15.59
C ALA A 219 -19.60 13.98 -15.17
N ALA A 220 -18.55 14.31 -14.40
CA ALA A 220 -18.25 15.68 -13.98
C ALA A 220 -18.02 16.60 -15.19
N SER A 221 -17.30 16.13 -16.21
CA SER A 221 -17.11 16.89 -17.45
C SER A 221 -18.43 17.14 -18.20
N LYS A 222 -19.37 16.19 -18.20
CA LYS A 222 -20.70 16.38 -18.81
C LYS A 222 -21.53 17.41 -18.07
N THR A 223 -21.39 17.51 -16.75
CA THR A 223 -22.07 18.51 -15.91
C THR A 223 -21.28 19.83 -15.82
N MET A 224 -20.24 20.02 -16.63
CA MET A 224 -19.37 21.21 -16.64
C MET A 224 -18.65 21.49 -15.30
N ASP A 225 -18.50 20.47 -14.44
CA ASP A 225 -17.72 20.53 -13.20
C ASP A 225 -16.24 20.20 -13.52
N TYR A 226 -15.57 21.16 -14.16
CA TYR A 226 -14.21 20.98 -14.65
C TYR A 226 -13.17 20.87 -13.54
N GLU A 227 -13.39 21.48 -12.38
CA GLU A 227 -12.50 21.35 -11.22
C GLU A 227 -12.50 19.90 -10.70
N ARG A 228 -13.68 19.30 -10.53
CA ARG A 228 -13.81 17.90 -10.13
C ARG A 228 -13.24 16.96 -11.19
N ALA A 229 -13.50 17.23 -12.47
CA ALA A 229 -12.95 16.43 -13.56
C ALA A 229 -11.41 16.47 -13.59
N ALA A 230 -10.80 17.65 -13.38
CA ALA A 230 -9.35 17.80 -13.29
C ALA A 230 -8.78 17.02 -12.09
N GLN A 231 -9.40 17.13 -10.91
CA GLN A 231 -8.97 16.37 -9.72
C GLN A 231 -9.05 14.85 -9.95
N LEU A 232 -10.09 14.36 -10.61
CA LEU A 232 -10.23 12.93 -10.92
C LEU A 232 -9.22 12.45 -11.96
N ARG A 233 -8.90 13.29 -12.96
CA ARG A 233 -7.82 13.03 -13.91
C ARG A 233 -6.48 12.90 -13.21
N ASP A 234 -6.16 13.85 -12.33
CA ASP A 234 -4.90 13.85 -11.58
C ASP A 234 -4.82 12.63 -10.65
N ASN A 235 -5.96 12.21 -10.06
CA ASN A 235 -6.07 10.97 -9.29
C ASN A 235 -5.79 9.72 -10.15
N ILE A 236 -6.30 9.66 -11.38
CA ILE A 236 -6.01 8.56 -12.33
C ILE A 236 -4.52 8.51 -12.66
N GLN A 237 -3.88 9.67 -12.88
CA GLN A 237 -2.44 9.76 -13.16
C GLN A 237 -1.61 9.31 -11.94
N ALA A 238 -1.96 9.75 -10.73
CA ALA A 238 -1.31 9.33 -9.51
C ALA A 238 -1.43 7.81 -9.28
N LEU A 239 -2.62 7.23 -9.54
CA LEU A 239 -2.80 5.77 -9.51
C LEU A 239 -1.96 5.06 -10.56
N SER A 240 -1.83 5.63 -11.76
CA SER A 240 -1.03 5.06 -12.85
C SER A 240 0.47 5.08 -12.53
N GLN A 241 0.97 6.14 -11.90
CA GLN A 241 2.36 6.24 -11.42
C GLN A 241 2.65 5.30 -10.25
N MET A 242 1.68 5.11 -9.35
CA MET A 242 1.78 4.08 -8.31
C MET A 242 1.72 2.64 -8.86
N GLY A 243 1.17 2.47 -10.06
CA GLY A 243 1.16 1.24 -10.82
C GLY A 243 2.35 1.05 -11.76
N GLU A 244 3.38 1.91 -11.72
CA GLU A 244 4.55 1.81 -12.61
C GLU A 244 5.15 0.39 -12.60
N ARG A 245 5.49 -0.08 -13.82
CA ARG A 245 5.93 -1.44 -14.14
C ARG A 245 7.05 -1.89 -13.19
N VAL A 246 6.77 -2.96 -12.44
CA VAL A 246 7.82 -3.69 -11.70
C VAL A 246 8.88 -4.14 -12.69
N ARG A 247 10.09 -3.58 -12.58
CA ARG A 247 11.21 -3.94 -13.46
C ARG A 247 11.82 -5.26 -12.99
N VAL A 248 12.04 -6.19 -13.91
CA VAL A 248 12.70 -7.47 -13.64
C VAL A 248 14.13 -7.42 -14.18
N ARG A 249 15.12 -7.86 -13.41
CA ARG A 249 16.53 -7.89 -13.83
C ARG A 249 17.25 -9.14 -13.30
N ALA A 250 18.04 -9.79 -14.15
CA ALA A 250 19.01 -10.78 -13.71
C ALA A 250 20.23 -10.05 -13.09
N VAL A 251 20.69 -10.53 -11.94
CA VAL A 251 21.89 -10.01 -11.27
C VAL A 251 22.77 -11.16 -10.82
N GLU A 252 24.07 -10.88 -10.69
CA GLU A 252 25.01 -11.79 -10.04
C GLU A 252 24.97 -11.62 -8.52
N ALA A 253 25.39 -12.64 -7.78
CA ALA A 253 25.32 -12.63 -6.31
C ALA A 253 26.19 -11.52 -5.67
N ASP A 254 27.32 -11.20 -6.26
CA ASP A 254 28.25 -10.13 -5.87
C ASP A 254 27.73 -8.72 -6.21
N GLN A 255 26.77 -8.62 -7.13
CA GLN A 255 26.13 -7.36 -7.54
C GLN A 255 24.92 -6.99 -6.69
N VAL A 256 24.58 -7.79 -5.67
CA VAL A 256 23.50 -7.48 -4.73
C VAL A 256 23.95 -6.39 -3.75
N GLY A 257 24.11 -5.16 -4.28
CA GLY A 257 24.34 -3.96 -3.48
C GLY A 257 23.02 -3.26 -3.13
N GLY A 258 22.95 -2.68 -1.94
CA GLY A 258 21.89 -1.79 -1.51
C GLY A 258 22.34 -1.07 -0.25
N HIS A 259 22.13 0.25 -0.18
CA HIS A 259 22.34 0.99 1.06
C HIS A 259 21.43 0.39 2.12
N THR A 260 22.00 -0.47 2.98
CA THR A 260 21.38 -0.74 4.27
C THR A 260 21.32 0.62 4.95
N ALA A 261 20.11 1.14 5.17
CA ALA A 261 19.92 2.25 6.09
C ALA A 261 20.37 1.71 7.45
N ARG A 262 21.67 1.87 7.76
CA ARG A 262 22.20 1.77 9.11
C ARG A 262 21.30 2.66 9.93
N THR A 263 20.43 2.02 10.69
CA THR A 263 19.63 2.70 11.70
C THR A 263 20.65 3.18 12.71
N GLN A 264 21.09 4.43 12.58
CA GLN A 264 21.68 5.12 13.71
C GLN A 264 20.58 5.19 14.77
N MET A 265 20.94 4.71 15.96
CA MET A 265 20.08 4.58 17.14
C MET A 265 19.38 5.89 17.49
#